data_AF-A0A2P2IBB8-F1
#
_entry.id   AF-A0A2P2IBB8-F1
#
_cell.length_a   1.000
_cell.length_b   1.000
_cell.length_c   1.000
_cell.angle_alpha   90.00
_cell.angle_beta   90.00
_cell.angle_gamma   90.00
#
_symmetry.space_group_name_H-M   'P 1'
#
loop_
_entity.id
_entity.type
_entity.pdbx_description
1 polymer ?
#
loop_
_entity_poly.entity_id
_entity_poly.type
_entity_poly.pdbx_seq_one_letter_code
_entity_poly.pdbx_strand_id
1 'polypeptide(L)'
;EVVLKTLEYAAGRIDIIAGNGANSTAVAVSLSKRLENSGIVAGLNVTPYYNKPTQEGLYLHFKQIAQASKLPQILYNVPARTGVDLLPETIARLAKLDNIIGIKEATG
;
A
#
# COMPACT_ATOMS: atom_id res chain seq x y z
N GLU A 1 15.25 4.00 6.49
CA GLU A 1 15.97 5.18 7.00
C GLU A 1 15.15 6.45 6.80
N VAL A 2 14.84 6.84 5.56
CA VAL A 2 14.04 8.04 5.24
C VAL A 2 12.75 8.13 6.06
N VAL A 3 11.93 7.06 6.13
CA VAL A 3 10.68 7.06 6.91
C VAL A 3 10.90 7.37 8.40
N LEU A 4 11.94 6.80 9.01
CA LEU A 4 12.24 7.01 10.43
C LEU A 4 12.73 8.44 10.69
N LYS A 5 13.54 8.99 9.78
CA LYS A 5 13.97 10.39 9.84
C LYS A 5 12.80 11.35 9.66
N THR A 6 11.87 11.04 8.77
CA THR A 6 10.63 11.83 8.62
C THR A 6 9.81 11.85 9.90
N LEU A 7 9.66 10.71 10.59
CA LEU A 7 8.98 10.64 11.88
C LEU A 7 9.69 11.46 12.96
N GLU A 8 11.03 11.36 13.04
CA GLU A 8 11.87 12.16 13.94
C GLU A 8 11.62 13.66 13.73
N TYR A 9 11.63 14.12 12.47
CA TYR A 9 11.38 15.52 12.15
C TYR A 9 9.93 15.95 12.36
N ALA A 10 8.96 15.07 12.09
CA ALA A 10 7.56 15.35 12.37
C ALA A 10 7.32 15.57 13.87
N ALA A 11 8.02 14.80 14.73
CA ALA A 11 7.92 14.89 16.19
C ALA A 11 6.46 14.85 16.69
N GLY A 12 5.63 14.01 16.06
CA GLY A 12 4.21 13.85 16.37
C GLY A 12 3.31 15.03 15.99
N ARG A 13 3.83 16.06 15.31
CA ARG A 13 3.06 17.25 14.93
C ARG A 13 2.13 17.02 13.74
N ILE A 14 2.48 16.07 12.87
CA ILE A 14 1.70 15.68 11.70
C ILE A 14 1.80 14.17 11.50
N ASP A 15 0.71 13.59 11.01
CA ASP A 15 0.64 12.17 10.67
C ASP A 15 1.50 11.85 9.45
N ILE A 16 2.16 10.69 9.49
CA ILE A 16 3.04 10.22 8.41
C ILE A 16 2.44 8.96 7.77
N ILE A 17 2.17 9.05 6.47
CA ILE A 17 1.85 7.90 5.61
C ILE A 17 3.12 7.56 4.82
N ALA A 18 3.56 6.30 4.86
CA ALA A 18 4.79 5.88 4.20
C ALA A 18 4.53 4.93 3.03
N GLY A 19 5.24 5.12 1.92
CA GLY A 19 5.22 4.19 0.81
C GLY A 19 5.81 2.83 1.20
N ASN A 20 5.04 1.76 1.02
CA ASN A 20 5.43 0.38 1.33
C ASN A 20 5.06 -0.63 0.22
N GLY A 21 4.62 -0.13 -0.94
CA GLY A 21 4.37 -0.95 -2.13
C GLY A 21 5.64 -1.37 -2.85
N ALA A 22 5.56 -2.48 -3.59
CA ALA A 22 6.62 -3.00 -4.44
C ALA A 22 6.02 -3.86 -5.55
N ASN A 23 6.74 -4.03 -6.66
CA ASN A 23 6.33 -4.96 -7.72
C ASN A 23 6.32 -6.44 -7.27
N SER A 24 7.03 -6.78 -6.19
CA SER A 24 7.03 -8.10 -5.57
C SER A 24 6.21 -8.11 -4.29
N THR A 25 5.25 -9.04 -4.19
CA THR A 25 4.43 -9.22 -2.98
C THR A 25 5.28 -9.51 -1.75
N ALA A 26 6.33 -10.33 -1.88
CA ALA A 26 7.20 -10.66 -0.76
C ALA A 26 7.94 -9.43 -0.21
N VAL A 27 8.38 -8.54 -1.11
CA VAL A 27 9.04 -7.28 -0.73
C VAL A 27 8.05 -6.34 -0.04
N ALA A 28 6.85 -6.16 -0.60
CA ALA A 28 5.82 -5.31 0.00
C ALA A 28 5.38 -5.81 1.39
N VAL A 29 5.27 -7.14 1.57
CA VAL A 29 5.03 -7.77 2.87
C VAL A 29 6.18 -7.49 3.86
N SER A 30 7.43 -7.68 3.44
CA SER A 30 8.60 -7.41 4.28
C SER A 30 8.66 -5.95 4.74
N LEU A 31 8.39 -5.00 3.82
CA LEU A 31 8.34 -3.58 4.13
C LEU A 31 7.21 -3.24 5.11
N SER A 32 6.03 -3.81 4.91
CA SER A 32 4.87 -3.58 5.78
C SER A 32 5.14 -4.05 7.21
N LYS A 33 5.69 -5.25 7.37
CA LYS A 33 6.11 -5.76 8.69
C LYS A 33 7.19 -4.92 9.34
N ARG A 34 8.16 -4.43 8.57
CA ARG A 34 9.25 -3.59 9.08
C ARG A 34 8.75 -2.22 9.56
N LEU A 35 7.73 -1.68 8.91
CA LEU A 35 7.15 -0.38 9.25
C LEU A 35 6.03 -0.49 10.29
N GLU A 36 5.56 -1.70 10.60
CA GLU A 36 4.62 -1.94 11.68
C GLU A 36 5.19 -1.41 13.01
N ASN A 37 4.38 -0.67 13.77
CA ASN A 37 4.76 -0.01 15.02
C ASN A 37 5.88 1.05 14.91
N SER A 38 6.27 1.47 13.70
CA SER A 38 7.28 2.54 13.54
C SER A 38 6.77 3.93 13.95
N GLY A 39 5.45 4.11 14.05
CA GLY A 39 4.80 5.40 14.32
C GLY A 39 4.14 6.04 13.10
N ILE A 40 4.26 5.45 11.90
CA ILE A 40 3.44 5.83 10.75
C ILE A 40 1.97 5.44 10.98
N VAL A 41 1.04 6.20 10.40
CA VAL A 41 -0.40 5.94 10.54
C VAL A 41 -0.95 4.99 9.48
N ALA A 42 -0.30 4.92 8.31
CA ALA A 42 -0.68 4.01 7.23
C ALA A 42 0.47 3.77 6.23
N GLY A 43 0.39 2.64 5.52
CA GLY A 43 1.18 2.34 4.34
C GLY A 43 0.48 2.78 3.04
N LEU A 44 1.22 3.31 2.07
CA LEU A 44 0.73 3.60 0.72
C LEU A 44 1.28 2.57 -0.27
N ASN A 45 0.39 1.73 -0.81
CA ASN A 45 0.77 0.54 -1.56
C ASN A 45 0.41 0.63 -3.05
N VAL A 46 1.44 0.78 -3.89
CA VAL A 46 1.29 0.93 -5.35
C VAL A 46 1.02 -0.40 -6.04
N THR A 47 0.19 -0.40 -7.08
CA THR A 47 0.00 -1.58 -7.94
C THR A 47 1.33 -2.08 -8.52
N PRO A 48 1.58 -3.40 -8.61
CA PRO A 48 2.81 -3.95 -9.16
C PRO A 48 3.12 -3.50 -10.60
N TYR A 49 4.08 -2.58 -10.72
CA TYR A 49 4.69 -2.19 -11.98
C TYR A 49 5.55 -3.35 -12.54
N TYR A 50 5.85 -3.32 -13.84
CA TYR A 50 6.53 -4.38 -14.58
C TYR A 50 5.68 -5.65 -14.80
N ASN A 51 5.23 -6.30 -13.73
CA ASN A 51 4.53 -7.58 -13.79
C ASN A 51 3.11 -7.49 -14.39
N LYS A 52 2.46 -6.32 -14.29
CA LYS A 52 1.11 -6.04 -14.81
C LYS A 52 0.12 -7.19 -14.53
N PRO A 53 -0.07 -7.56 -13.25
CA PRO A 53 -0.89 -8.72 -12.90
C PRO A 53 -2.34 -8.54 -13.31
N THR A 54 -3.06 -9.66 -13.42
CA THR A 54 -4.52 -9.66 -13.60
C THR A 54 -5.21 -9.04 -12.37
N GLN A 55 -6.50 -8.71 -12.50
CA GLN A 55 -7.29 -8.22 -11.37
C GLN A 55 -7.29 -9.18 -10.16
N GLU A 56 -7.30 -10.49 -10.40
CA GLU A 56 -7.18 -11.47 -9.32
C GLU A 56 -5.76 -11.45 -8.71
N GLY A 57 -4.73 -11.28 -9.53
CA GLY A 57 -3.37 -11.10 -9.03
C GLY A 57 -3.21 -9.84 -8.16
N LEU A 58 -3.84 -8.72 -8.56
CA LEU A 58 -3.90 -7.50 -7.74
C LEU A 58 -4.62 -7.73 -6.41
N TYR A 59 -5.79 -8.39 -6.45
CA TYR A 59 -6.53 -8.73 -5.24
C TYR A 59 -5.67 -9.56 -4.27
N LEU A 60 -5.03 -10.63 -4.75
CA LEU A 60 -4.19 -11.50 -3.93
C LEU A 60 -2.95 -10.78 -3.41
N HIS A 61 -2.33 -9.91 -4.22
CA HIS A 61 -1.18 -9.09 -3.82
C HIS A 61 -1.53 -8.20 -2.62
N PHE A 62 -2.56 -7.37 -2.74
CA PHE A 62 -2.98 -6.47 -1.67
C PHE A 62 -3.52 -7.23 -0.46
N LYS A 63 -4.27 -8.32 -0.66
CA LYS A 63 -4.75 -9.18 0.44
C LYS A 63 -3.60 -9.74 1.26
N GLN A 64 -2.54 -10.25 0.62
CA GLN A 64 -1.38 -10.80 1.34
C GLN A 64 -0.66 -9.72 2.16
N ILE A 65 -0.54 -8.50 1.63
CA ILE A 65 0.06 -7.37 2.34
C ILE A 65 -0.79 -6.98 3.55
N ALA A 66 -2.10 -6.82 3.34
CA ALA A 66 -3.08 -6.52 4.39
C ALA A 66 -3.06 -7.58 5.50
N GLN A 67 -2.99 -8.87 5.17
CA GLN A 67 -2.96 -9.94 6.18
C GLN A 67 -1.62 -10.08 6.90
N ALA A 68 -0.53 -9.52 6.36
CA ALA A 68 0.81 -9.72 6.90
C ALA A 68 1.19 -8.74 8.02
N SER A 69 0.43 -7.67 8.23
CA SER A 69 0.72 -6.60 9.19
C SER A 69 -0.58 -5.95 9.68
N LYS A 70 -0.61 -5.48 10.94
CA LYS A 70 -1.74 -4.69 11.46
C LYS A 70 -1.72 -3.23 11.00
N LEU A 71 -0.66 -2.80 10.32
CA LEU A 71 -0.55 -1.45 9.76
C LEU A 71 -1.70 -1.18 8.76
N PRO A 72 -2.48 -0.09 8.92
CA PRO A 72 -3.47 0.31 7.93
C PRO A 72 -2.84 0.54 6.55
N GLN A 73 -3.54 0.11 5.50
CA GLN A 73 -3.08 0.16 4.12
C GLN A 73 -4.00 1.05 3.29
N ILE A 74 -3.38 1.88 2.45
CA ILE A 74 -4.03 2.69 1.43
C ILE A 74 -3.58 2.17 0.08
N LEU A 75 -4.54 1.78 -0.76
CA LEU A 75 -4.30 1.37 -2.14
C LEU A 75 -3.82 2.58 -2.95
N TYR A 76 -2.86 2.41 -3.85
CA TYR A 76 -2.40 3.48 -4.73
C TYR A 76 -2.51 3.06 -6.18
N ASN A 77 -3.53 3.60 -6.86
CA ASN A 77 -3.78 3.36 -8.27
C ASN A 77 -3.21 4.51 -9.10
N VAL A 78 -2.25 4.21 -9.98
CA VAL A 78 -1.59 5.18 -10.86
C VAL A 78 -1.22 4.54 -12.21
N PRO A 79 -2.22 4.21 -13.04
CA PRO A 79 -2.02 3.38 -14.24
C PRO A 79 -1.03 3.97 -15.24
N ALA A 80 -0.97 5.30 -15.34
CA ALA A 80 -0.01 6.02 -16.19
C ALA A 80 1.47 5.78 -15.80
N ARG A 81 1.74 5.24 -14.61
CA ARG A 81 3.09 4.89 -14.13
C ARG A 81 3.30 3.39 -13.98
N THR A 82 2.24 2.63 -13.71
CA THR A 82 2.34 1.20 -13.43
C THR A 82 1.98 0.32 -14.63
N GLY A 83 1.26 0.87 -15.61
CA GLY A 83 0.80 0.16 -16.80
C GLY A 83 -0.27 -0.89 -16.50
N VAL A 84 -0.93 -0.79 -15.35
CA VAL A 84 -2.05 -1.64 -14.93
C VAL A 84 -3.01 -0.81 -14.09
N ASP A 85 -4.30 -1.03 -14.31
CA ASP A 85 -5.37 -0.36 -13.57
C ASP A 85 -5.95 -1.26 -12.48
N LEU A 86 -6.33 -0.66 -11.35
CA LEU A 86 -7.02 -1.35 -10.26
C LEU A 86 -8.52 -1.03 -10.36
N LEU A 87 -9.29 -1.97 -10.90
CA LEU A 87 -10.69 -1.71 -11.25
C LEU A 87 -11.62 -1.62 -10.02
N PRO A 88 -12.73 -0.86 -10.09
CA PRO A 88 -13.68 -0.70 -8.99
C PRO A 88 -14.18 -2.01 -8.37
N GLU A 89 -14.40 -3.05 -9.17
CA GLU A 89 -14.84 -4.37 -8.68
C GLU A 89 -13.79 -5.02 -7.78
N THR A 90 -12.51 -4.88 -8.15
CA THR A 90 -11.38 -5.35 -7.34
C THR A 90 -11.25 -4.53 -6.06
N ILE A 91 -11.42 -3.20 -6.14
CA ILE A 91 -11.43 -2.30 -4.99
C ILE A 91 -12.55 -2.68 -4.03
N ALA A 92 -13.76 -2.94 -4.52
CA ALA A 92 -14.91 -3.33 -3.70
C ALA A 92 -14.68 -4.66 -2.95
N ARG A 93 -13.90 -5.59 -3.54
CA ARG A 93 -13.46 -6.81 -2.84
C ARG A 93 -12.41 -6.52 -1.77
N LEU A 94 -11.46 -5.62 -2.06
CA LEU A 94 -10.40 -5.24 -1.14
C LEU A 94 -10.92 -4.42 0.04
N ALA A 95 -11.92 -3.55 -0.16
CA ALA A 95 -12.55 -2.73 0.87
C ALA A 95 -13.25 -3.55 1.97
N LYS A 96 -13.43 -4.87 1.77
CA LYS A 96 -13.93 -5.79 2.80
C LYS A 96 -12.85 -6.25 3.79
N LEU A 97 -11.59 -5.88 3.57
CA LEU A 97 -10.49 -6.20 4.48
C LEU A 97 -10.33 -5.05 5.48
N ASP A 98 -10.41 -5.35 6.78
CA ASP A 98 -10.52 -4.36 7.87
C ASP A 98 -9.41 -3.29 7.88
N ASN A 99 -8.20 -3.65 7.44
CA ASN A 99 -7.07 -2.73 7.41
C ASN A 99 -6.77 -2.12 6.04
N ILE A 100 -7.66 -2.27 5.04
CA ILE A 100 -7.64 -1.45 3.83
C ILE A 100 -8.57 -0.27 4.06
N ILE A 101 -7.98 0.91 4.31
CA ILE A 101 -8.71 2.07 4.83
C ILE A 101 -8.96 3.16 3.78
N GLY A 102 -8.49 2.96 2.55
CA GLY A 102 -8.73 3.92 1.47
C GLY A 102 -7.96 3.61 0.19
N ILE A 103 -8.16 4.49 -0.78
CA ILE A 103 -7.46 4.48 -2.07
C ILE A 103 -7.01 5.91 -2.40
N LYS A 104 -5.77 6.03 -2.89
CA LYS A 104 -5.27 7.21 -3.59
C LYS A 104 -5.40 6.95 -5.08
N GLU A 105 -6.32 7.66 -5.71
CA GLU A 105 -6.58 7.58 -7.15
C GLU A 105 -5.78 8.65 -7.90
N ALA A 106 -4.89 8.25 -8.80
CA ALA A 106 -4.02 9.15 -9.56
C ALA A 106 -4.08 8.84 -11.07
N THR A 107 -5.30 8.86 -11.60
CA THR A 107 -5.64 8.63 -13.02
C THR A 107 -5.77 9.90 -13.86
N GLY A 108 -5.63 11.08 -13.24
CA GLY A 108 -5.70 12.40 -13.90
C GLY A 108 -4.57 12.69 -14.89
#